data_AF-A0A7X8QFZ7-F1
#
_entry.id   AF-A0A7X8QFZ7-F1
#
_cell.length_a   1.000
_cell.length_b   1.000
_cell.length_c   1.000
_cell.angle_alpha   90.00
_cell.angle_beta   90.00
_cell.angle_gamma   90.00
#
_symmetry.space_group_name_H-M   'P 1'
#
loop_
_entity.id
_entity.type
_entity.pdbx_description
1 polymer ?
#
loop_
_entity_poly.entity_id
_entity_poly.type
_entity_poly.pdbx_seq_one_letter_code
_entity_poly.pdbx_strand_id
1 'polypeptide(L)'
;AYELNLRAHAVKGNRFVLEGGYFNFEKISSILKMYGIEELKDNFLLIGLVQNKKTVDEFVNDFKKYDTEDDWTYGFDDDELREYASKDAIPFSRSMTDHLMEYGFTIYDTSTERDQVLDKIVEDIKSKLV
;
A
#
# COMPACT_ATOMS: atom_id res chain seq x y z
N ALA A 1 10.02 -22.76 -32.54
CA ALA A 1 9.99 -21.81 -31.41
C ALA A 1 8.65 -21.09 -31.47
N TYR A 2 7.78 -21.26 -30.46
CA TYR A 2 6.55 -20.50 -30.38
C TYR A 2 6.92 -19.13 -29.81
N GLU A 3 6.81 -18.08 -30.63
CA GLU A 3 6.81 -16.71 -30.13
C GLU A 3 5.60 -16.57 -29.20
N LEU A 4 5.86 -16.45 -27.91
CA LEU A 4 4.90 -15.93 -26.95
C LEU A 4 4.60 -14.50 -27.37
N ASN A 5 3.52 -14.33 -28.15
CA ASN A 5 3.01 -13.04 -28.57
C ASN A 5 2.34 -12.36 -27.37
N LEU A 6 3.17 -11.90 -26.43
CA LEU A 6 2.80 -11.05 -25.30
C LEU A 6 2.48 -9.63 -25.80
N ARG A 7 1.63 -9.52 -26.82
CA ARG A 7 0.87 -8.30 -27.03
C ARG A 7 -0.24 -8.32 -26.00
N ALA A 8 0.11 -8.07 -24.74
CA ALA A 8 -0.82 -7.40 -23.86
C ALA A 8 -1.10 -6.07 -24.57
N HIS A 9 -2.19 -6.05 -25.35
CA HIS A 9 -2.55 -4.86 -26.10
C HIS A 9 -2.64 -3.73 -25.09
N ALA A 10 -1.77 -2.74 -25.21
CA ALA A 10 -1.94 -1.46 -24.53
C ALA A 10 -3.22 -0.84 -25.06
N VAL A 11 -4.37 -1.25 -24.49
CA VAL A 11 -5.68 -0.72 -24.83
C VAL A 11 -5.72 0.68 -24.24
N LYS A 12 -5.84 1.69 -25.12
CA LYS A 12 -5.97 3.08 -24.71
C LYS A 12 -7.15 3.23 -23.74
N GLY A 13 -6.86 3.61 -22.51
CA GLY A 13 -7.86 3.77 -21.44
C GLY A 13 -8.02 2.60 -20.48
N ASN A 14 -7.23 1.52 -20.62
CA ASN A 14 -7.25 0.46 -19.62
C ASN A 14 -6.57 0.94 -18.33
N ARG A 15 -7.38 1.21 -17.30
CA ARG A 15 -6.92 1.57 -15.96
C ARG A 15 -6.90 0.31 -15.12
N PHE A 16 -5.78 0.05 -14.47
CA PHE A 16 -5.65 -1.07 -13.53
C PHE A 16 -5.14 -0.56 -12.19
N VAL A 17 -5.40 -1.34 -11.15
CA VAL A 17 -4.89 -1.11 -9.80
C VAL A 17 -3.95 -2.25 -9.46
N LEU A 18 -2.78 -1.93 -8.93
CA LEU A 18 -1.88 -2.89 -8.30
C LEU A 18 -1.92 -2.63 -6.80
N GLU A 19 -2.33 -3.63 -6.02
CA GLU A 19 -2.42 -3.56 -4.57
C GLU A 19 -1.41 -4.52 -3.94
N GLY A 20 -0.77 -4.10 -2.84
CA GLY A 20 0.17 -4.93 -2.09
C GLY A 20 1.00 -4.12 -1.09
N GLY A 21 1.67 -4.83 -0.17
CA GLY A 21 2.50 -4.22 0.89
C GLY A 21 4.01 -4.50 0.81
N TYR A 22 4.44 -5.45 -0.03
CA TYR A 22 5.83 -5.91 -0.10
C TYR A 22 6.40 -5.83 -1.53
N PHE A 23 6.36 -4.64 -2.11
CA PHE A 23 6.93 -4.40 -3.44
C PHE A 23 8.44 -4.14 -3.35
N ASN A 24 9.21 -4.81 -4.19
CA ASN A 24 10.61 -4.44 -4.41
C ASN A 24 10.67 -3.30 -5.43
N PHE A 25 10.57 -2.07 -4.94
CA PHE A 25 10.54 -0.87 -5.79
C PHE A 25 11.84 -0.63 -6.56
N GLU A 26 12.98 -1.10 -6.07
CA GLU A 26 14.25 -1.04 -6.81
C GLU A 26 14.18 -1.88 -8.08
N LYS A 27 13.67 -3.12 -7.95
CA LYS A 27 13.49 -4.03 -9.08
C LYS A 27 12.43 -3.49 -10.05
N ILE A 28 11.32 -2.98 -9.54
CA ILE A 28 10.28 -2.36 -10.38
C ILE A 28 10.85 -1.16 -11.13
N SER A 29 11.51 -0.24 -10.44
CA SER A 29 12.13 0.95 -11.04
C SER A 29 13.19 0.59 -12.08
N SER A 30 14.02 -0.41 -11.81
CA SER A 30 15.01 -0.91 -12.77
C SER A 30 14.37 -1.41 -14.06
N ILE A 31 13.28 -2.18 -13.96
CA ILE A 31 12.53 -2.67 -15.13
C ILE A 31 11.91 -1.49 -15.89
N LEU A 32 11.26 -0.56 -15.19
CA LEU A 32 10.59 0.59 -15.81
C LEU A 32 11.55 1.52 -16.54
N LYS A 33 12.77 1.72 -16.02
CA LYS A 33 13.83 2.48 -16.68
C LYS A 33 14.25 1.88 -18.03
N MET A 34 14.20 0.55 -18.18
CA MET A 34 14.44 -0.09 -19.48
C MET A 34 13.39 0.29 -20.54
N TYR A 35 12.21 0.74 -20.12
CA TYR A 35 11.14 1.24 -20.97
C TYR A 35 11.08 2.77 -21.06
N GLY A 36 12.10 3.48 -20.53
CA GLY A 36 12.17 4.95 -20.56
C GLY A 36 11.30 5.66 -19.52
N ILE A 37 10.84 4.94 -18.49
CA ILE A 37 10.13 5.51 -17.35
C ILE A 37 11.15 5.73 -16.23
N GLU A 38 11.53 6.99 -15.99
CA GLU A 38 12.57 7.34 -15.02
C GLU A 38 12.06 7.26 -13.57
N GLU A 39 10.87 7.82 -13.32
CA GLU A 39 10.23 7.80 -12.00
C GLU A 39 8.82 7.19 -12.06
N LEU A 40 8.45 6.45 -11.02
CA LEU A 40 7.14 5.79 -10.92
C LEU A 40 5.97 6.78 -11.05
N LYS A 41 6.08 7.93 -10.37
CA LYS A 41 5.02 8.95 -10.31
C LYS A 41 4.70 9.60 -11.66
N ASP A 42 5.60 9.47 -12.66
CA ASP A 42 5.40 10.05 -13.99
C ASP A 42 4.32 9.30 -14.79
N ASN A 43 4.10 8.03 -14.45
CA ASN A 43 3.20 7.14 -15.18
C ASN A 43 2.12 6.50 -14.29
N PHE A 44 2.30 6.52 -12.97
CA PHE A 44 1.41 5.88 -12.01
C PHE A 44 0.88 6.87 -10.98
N LEU A 45 -0.39 6.68 -10.59
CA LEU A 45 -0.92 7.25 -9.36
C LEU A 45 -0.44 6.41 -8.18
N LEU A 46 0.47 6.96 -7.38
CA LEU A 46 1.07 6.30 -6.23
C LEU A 46 0.34 6.69 -4.95
N ILE A 47 -0.41 5.74 -4.37
CA ILE A 47 -1.24 5.93 -3.18
C ILE A 47 -0.70 5.02 -2.08
N GLY A 48 -0.21 5.62 -1.00
CA GLY A 48 0.32 4.90 0.16
C GLY A 48 -0.69 4.92 1.29
N LEU A 49 -1.14 3.76 1.76
CA LEU A 49 -2.05 3.64 2.89
C LEU A 49 -1.24 3.23 4.13
N VAL A 50 -1.30 4.03 5.18
CA VAL A 50 -0.53 3.81 6.42
C VAL A 50 -1.43 3.98 7.65
N GLN A 51 -0.94 3.59 8.82
CA GLN A 51 -1.68 3.64 10.08
C GLN A 51 -0.82 4.23 11.21
N ASN A 52 -0.16 5.36 10.94
CA ASN A 52 0.88 5.91 11.82
C ASN A 52 0.36 6.49 13.14
N LYS A 53 -0.93 6.84 13.20
CA LYS A 53 -1.56 7.44 14.38
C LYS A 53 -2.25 6.42 15.27
N LYS A 54 -2.33 5.14 14.87
CA LYS A 54 -2.90 4.10 15.72
C LYS A 54 -2.04 3.86 16.96
N THR A 55 -2.72 3.73 18.07
CA THR A 55 -2.18 3.22 19.33
C THR A 55 -2.10 1.69 19.32
N VAL A 56 -1.38 1.13 20.29
CA VAL A 56 -1.30 -0.31 20.50
C VAL A 56 -2.69 -0.92 20.70
N ASP A 57 -3.51 -0.33 21.56
CA ASP A 57 -4.85 -0.87 21.85
C ASP A 57 -5.78 -0.79 20.62
N GLU A 58 -5.65 0.25 19.78
CA GLU A 58 -6.40 0.32 18.52
C GLU A 58 -5.98 -0.77 17.52
N PHE A 59 -4.69 -1.10 17.44
CA PHE A 59 -4.22 -2.24 16.64
C PHE A 59 -4.76 -3.56 17.19
N VAL A 60 -4.68 -3.79 18.50
CA VAL A 60 -5.21 -5.00 19.16
C VAL A 60 -6.70 -5.17 18.89
N ASN A 61 -7.47 -4.07 18.99
CA ASN A 61 -8.90 -4.09 18.69
C ASN A 61 -9.18 -4.42 17.22
N ASP A 62 -8.37 -3.92 16.30
CA ASP A 62 -8.50 -4.23 14.88
C ASP A 62 -8.14 -5.69 14.57
N PHE A 63 -7.05 -6.22 15.12
CA PHE A 63 -6.66 -7.63 14.95
C PHE A 63 -7.80 -8.56 15.40
N LYS A 64 -8.31 -8.35 16.62
CA LYS A 64 -9.43 -9.15 17.17
C LYS A 64 -10.72 -9.05 16.35
N LYS A 65 -10.92 -7.93 15.65
CA LYS A 65 -12.17 -7.66 14.92
C LYS A 65 -12.12 -8.16 13.49
N TYR A 66 -10.96 -8.04 12.83
CA TYR A 66 -10.83 -8.24 11.39
C TYR A 66 -9.97 -9.43 10.99
N ASP A 67 -9.08 -9.91 11.87
CA ASP A 67 -8.27 -11.09 11.55
C ASP A 67 -9.17 -12.33 11.43
N THR A 68 -8.81 -13.18 10.50
CA THR A 68 -9.44 -14.46 10.17
C THR A 68 -8.47 -15.61 10.45
N GLU A 69 -8.92 -16.86 10.39
CA GLU A 69 -8.04 -18.04 10.62
C GLU A 69 -6.82 -18.10 9.68
N ASP A 70 -6.87 -17.40 8.54
CA ASP A 70 -5.75 -17.28 7.58
C ASP A 70 -4.70 -16.26 8.02
N ASP A 71 -5.02 -15.37 8.96
CA ASP A 71 -4.12 -14.36 9.50
C ASP A 71 -3.29 -14.96 10.64
N TRP A 72 -1.97 -14.80 10.55
CA TRP A 72 -1.04 -15.40 11.50
C TRP A 72 -1.17 -14.86 12.94
N THR A 73 -1.76 -13.67 13.11
CA THR A 73 -2.08 -13.04 14.40
C THR A 73 -3.39 -13.51 15.01
N TYR A 74 -4.22 -14.27 14.29
CA TYR A 74 -5.55 -14.68 14.74
C TYR A 74 -5.54 -15.49 16.04
N GLY A 75 -4.51 -16.32 16.22
CA GLY A 75 -4.37 -17.18 17.39
C GLY A 75 -3.71 -16.51 18.60
N PHE A 76 -3.28 -15.26 18.48
CA PHE A 76 -2.53 -14.57 19.53
C PHE A 76 -3.43 -14.13 20.67
N ASP A 77 -2.89 -14.20 21.89
CA ASP A 77 -3.54 -13.60 23.05
C ASP A 77 -3.33 -12.08 23.14
N ASP A 78 -3.95 -11.47 24.15
CA ASP A 78 -3.91 -10.04 24.40
C ASP A 78 -2.51 -9.46 24.62
N ASP A 79 -1.61 -10.22 25.22
CA ASP A 79 -0.24 -9.78 25.51
C ASP A 79 0.64 -9.96 24.26
N GLU A 80 0.47 -11.06 23.53
CA GLU A 80 1.12 -11.33 22.25
C GLU A 80 0.74 -10.27 21.19
N LEU A 81 -0.55 -9.92 21.07
CA LEU A 81 -1.01 -8.88 20.15
C LEU A 81 -0.45 -7.50 20.53
N ARG A 82 -0.37 -7.19 21.83
CA ARG A 82 0.23 -5.92 22.31
C ARG A 82 1.71 -5.86 22.03
N GLU A 83 2.43 -6.96 22.26
CA GLU A 83 3.85 -7.08 21.96
C GLU A 83 4.09 -6.87 20.47
N TYR A 84 3.35 -7.59 19.61
CA TYR A 84 3.45 -7.46 18.16
C TYR A 84 3.12 -6.04 17.68
N ALA A 85 2.01 -5.45 18.15
CA ALA A 85 1.62 -4.09 17.76
C ALA A 85 2.71 -3.06 18.09
N SER A 86 3.31 -3.19 19.28
CA SER A 86 4.33 -2.27 19.79
C SER A 86 5.69 -2.45 19.10
N LYS A 87 6.12 -3.70 18.91
CA LYS A 87 7.47 -4.02 18.38
C LYS A 87 7.55 -4.04 16.87
N ASP A 88 6.47 -4.40 16.19
CA ASP A 88 6.49 -4.66 14.75
C ASP A 88 5.49 -3.78 13.99
N ALA A 89 4.19 -3.84 14.29
CA ALA A 89 3.18 -3.19 13.45
C ALA A 89 3.34 -1.66 13.38
N ILE A 90 3.51 -1.00 14.53
CA ILE A 90 3.70 0.46 14.60
C ILE A 90 5.05 0.88 13.98
N PRO A 91 6.20 0.27 14.34
CA PRO A 91 7.48 0.58 13.69
C PRO A 91 7.46 0.32 12.18
N PHE A 92 6.83 -0.78 11.74
CA PHE A 92 6.70 -1.10 10.32
C PHE A 92 5.86 -0.05 9.58
N SER A 93 4.71 0.39 10.11
CA SER A 93 3.92 1.46 9.48
C SER A 93 4.73 2.74 9.28
N ARG A 94 5.54 3.12 10.29
CA ARG A 94 6.42 4.29 10.21
C ARG A 94 7.52 4.12 9.18
N SER A 95 8.25 2.99 9.23
CA SER A 95 9.29 2.68 8.25
C SER A 95 8.74 2.59 6.82
N MET A 96 7.54 2.05 6.65
CA MET A 96 6.88 1.97 5.35
C MET A 96 6.47 3.35 4.85
N THR A 97 6.09 4.27 5.73
CA THR A 97 5.80 5.66 5.36
C THR A 97 7.02 6.33 4.75
N ASP A 98 8.15 6.25 5.43
CA ASP A 98 9.41 6.83 4.95
C ASP A 98 9.79 6.20 3.60
N HIS A 99 9.72 4.88 3.51
CA HIS A 99 10.02 4.16 2.28
C HIS A 99 9.11 4.54 1.10
N LEU A 100 7.80 4.65 1.32
CA LEU A 100 6.85 5.06 0.27
C LEU A 100 7.09 6.51 -0.16
N MET A 101 7.44 7.39 0.77
CA MET A 101 7.77 8.78 0.45
C MET A 101 9.03 8.90 -0.43
N GLU A 102 10.03 8.04 -0.25
CA GLU A 102 11.23 7.99 -1.12
C GLU A 102 10.86 7.76 -2.61
N TYR A 103 9.81 6.98 -2.87
CA TYR A 103 9.33 6.70 -4.23
C TYR A 103 8.24 7.66 -4.72
N GLY A 104 7.90 8.69 -3.95
CA GLY A 104 6.96 9.75 -4.35
C GLY A 104 5.48 9.40 -4.17
N PHE A 105 5.16 8.47 -3.27
CA PHE A 105 3.77 8.16 -2.93
C PHE A 105 3.08 9.32 -2.21
N THR A 106 1.79 9.52 -2.51
CA THR A 106 0.92 10.35 -1.67
C THR A 106 0.42 9.49 -0.51
N ILE A 107 0.75 9.90 0.73
CA ILE A 107 0.44 9.14 1.94
C ILE A 107 -0.94 9.54 2.48
N TYR A 108 -1.78 8.54 2.72
CA TYR A 108 -3.07 8.66 3.37
C TYR A 108 -3.06 7.84 4.66
N ASP A 109 -3.25 8.52 5.79
CA ASP A 109 -3.30 7.87 7.10
C ASP A 109 -4.72 7.36 7.37
N THR A 110 -4.86 6.04 7.48
CA THR A 110 -6.13 5.31 7.67
C THR A 110 -6.37 4.92 9.13
N SER A 111 -5.62 5.50 10.07
CA SER A 111 -5.77 5.24 11.51
C SER A 111 -7.14 5.66 12.02
N THR A 112 -7.69 6.75 11.50
CA THR A 112 -8.98 7.32 11.92
C THR A 112 -9.80 7.72 10.68
N GLU A 113 -11.13 7.81 10.83
CA GLU A 113 -12.02 8.42 9.83
C GLU A 113 -11.88 7.85 8.40
N ARG A 114 -11.77 6.51 8.29
CA ARG A 114 -11.46 5.80 7.02
C ARG A 114 -12.37 6.19 5.85
N ASP A 115 -13.65 6.45 6.10
CA ASP A 115 -14.60 6.89 5.06
C ASP A 115 -14.22 8.25 4.48
N GLN A 116 -13.83 9.21 5.33
CA GLN A 116 -13.38 10.54 4.87
C GLN A 116 -12.05 10.44 4.11
N VAL A 117 -11.15 9.56 4.56
CA VAL A 117 -9.88 9.28 3.87
C VAL A 117 -10.14 8.69 2.49
N LEU A 118 -11.10 7.76 2.37
CA LEU A 118 -11.52 7.19 1.10
C LEU A 118 -12.09 8.26 0.16
N ASP A 119 -13.02 9.09 0.65
CA ASP A 119 -13.59 10.19 -0.13
C ASP A 119 -12.49 11.11 -0.66
N LYS A 120 -11.50 11.44 0.19
CA LYS A 120 -10.36 12.25 -0.20
C LYS A 120 -9.50 11.60 -1.28
N ILE A 121 -9.22 10.30 -1.18
CA ILE A 121 -8.48 9.55 -2.22
C ILE A 121 -9.24 9.59 -3.55
N VAL A 122 -10.56 9.38 -3.52
CA VAL A 122 -11.41 9.40 -4.73
C VAL A 122 -11.41 10.78 -5.38
N GLU A 123 -11.50 11.85 -4.59
CA GLU A 123 -11.40 13.23 -5.09
C GLU A 123 -10.03 13.50 -5.74
N ASP A 124 -8.94 13.10 -5.08
CA ASP A 124 -7.58 13.32 -5.58
C ASP A 124 -7.35 12.54 -6.89
N ILE A 125 -7.83 11.29 -7.00
CA ILE A 125 -7.79 10.51 -8.24
C ILE A 125 -8.56 11.24 -9.34
N LYS A 126 -9.80 11.68 -9.08
CA LYS A 126 -10.61 12.41 -10.06
C LYS A 126 -9.91 13.67 -10.55
N SER A 127 -9.25 14.41 -9.65
CA SER A 127 -8.54 15.65 -9.99
C SER A 127 -7.36 15.44 -10.94
N LYS A 128 -6.71 14.26 -10.89
CA LYS A 128 -5.57 13.89 -11.75
C LYS A 128 -5.95 13.28 -13.10
N LEU A 129 -7.23 12.99 -13.29
CA LEU A 129 -7.76 12.42 -14.54
C LEU A 129 -8.35 13.48 -15.49
N VAL A 130 -8.37 14.74 -15.08
CA VAL A 130 -8.87 15.90 -15.84
C VAL A 130 -7.77 16.52 -16.68
#